data_AF-A0A8T4M6L3-F1
#
_entry.id   AF-A0A8T4M6L3-F1
#
_cell.length_a   1.000
_cell.length_b   1.000
_cell.length_c   1.000
_cell.angle_alpha   90.00
_cell.angle_beta   90.00
_cell.angle_gamma   90.00
#
_symmetry.space_group_name_H-M   'P 1'
#
loop_
_entity.id
_entity.type
_entity.pdbx_description
1 polymer ?
#
loop_
_entity_poly.entity_id
_entity_poly.type
_entity_poly.pdbx_seq_one_letter_code
_entity_poly.pdbx_strand_id
1 'polypeptide(L)'
;MIIDLSKYSPVGLSEKGWEEIKPPVFSNLDGILKEDIVDRLKEGECFSRHSAWDFNGSVYFNEGRFHEEVWVYCKLVEVLEGDTAMDVINQAREKYGQA
;
A
#
# COMPACT_ATOMS: atom_id res chain seq x y z
N MET A 1 -0.09 -7.59 23.43
CA MET A 1 -0.75 -6.35 22.97
C MET A 1 -1.23 -6.62 21.55
N ILE A 2 -2.54 -6.78 21.36
CA ILE A 2 -3.12 -6.99 20.03
C ILE A 2 -3.20 -5.60 19.39
N ILE A 3 -2.43 -5.37 18.32
CA ILE A 3 -2.54 -4.15 17.53
C ILE A 3 -3.88 -4.22 16.81
N ASP A 4 -4.77 -3.27 17.09
CA ASP A 4 -6.06 -3.18 16.45
C ASP A 4 -5.88 -2.66 15.02
N LEU A 5 -5.77 -3.61 14.07
CA LEU A 5 -5.57 -3.31 12.64
C LEU A 5 -6.83 -2.68 11.99
N SER A 6 -7.97 -2.59 12.69
CA SER A 6 -9.21 -1.97 12.19
C SER A 6 -9.08 -0.48 11.90
N LYS A 7 -8.11 0.17 12.54
CA LYS A 7 -7.86 1.61 12.35
C LYS A 7 -6.91 1.91 11.21
N TYR A 8 -6.17 0.89 10.74
CA TYR A 8 -5.03 1.09 9.84
C TYR A 8 -5.23 0.44 8.49
N SER A 9 -6.13 -0.53 8.34
CA SER A 9 -6.22 -1.35 7.13
C SER A 9 -7.30 -0.88 6.15
N PRO A 10 -6.95 -0.35 4.96
CA PRO A 10 -7.92 -0.05 3.92
C PRO A 10 -8.57 -1.30 3.28
N VAL A 11 -7.93 -2.48 3.36
CA VAL A 11 -8.39 -3.69 2.63
C VAL A 11 -8.83 -4.82 3.56
N GLY A 12 -8.37 -4.83 4.82
CA GLY A 12 -8.63 -5.90 5.78
C GLY A 12 -9.88 -5.74 6.62
N LEU A 13 -10.44 -4.54 6.79
CA LEU A 13 -11.62 -4.32 7.63
C LEU A 13 -12.60 -3.36 6.95
N SER A 14 -13.55 -3.97 6.24
CA SER A 14 -14.68 -3.34 5.59
C SER A 14 -15.63 -2.68 6.60
N GLU A 15 -15.33 -1.46 7.04
CA GLU A 15 -16.33 -0.53 7.60
C GLU A 15 -16.10 0.93 7.18
N LYS A 16 -14.89 1.32 6.74
CA LYS A 16 -14.63 2.63 6.12
C LYS A 16 -14.45 2.47 4.61
N GLY A 17 -15.28 3.15 3.82
CA GLY A 17 -15.27 3.09 2.36
C GLY A 17 -14.10 3.87 1.74
N TRP A 18 -12.87 3.35 1.88
CA TRP A 18 -11.71 3.91 1.19
C TRP A 18 -11.81 3.66 -0.33
N GLU A 19 -11.52 4.68 -1.14
CA GLU A 19 -11.57 4.58 -2.60
C GLU A 19 -10.26 4.02 -3.16
N GLU A 20 -10.34 3.00 -4.04
CA GLU A 20 -9.18 2.56 -4.82
C GLU A 20 -8.91 3.50 -5.99
N ILE A 21 -7.75 4.15 -6.00
CA ILE A 21 -7.28 4.94 -7.14
C ILE A 21 -6.71 4.02 -8.21
N LYS A 22 -7.25 4.15 -9.43
CA LYS A 22 -6.73 3.52 -10.65
C LYS A 22 -6.11 4.56 -11.58
N PRO A 23 -5.05 4.24 -12.33
CA PRO A 23 -4.30 2.96 -12.34
C PRO A 23 -3.50 2.72 -11.03
N PRO A 24 -2.84 1.57 -10.82
CA PRO A 24 -1.99 1.36 -9.63
C PRO A 24 -0.89 2.41 -9.47
N VAL A 25 -0.52 2.74 -8.21
CA VAL A 25 0.57 3.68 -7.86
C VAL A 25 1.91 3.20 -8.40
N PHE A 26 2.11 1.88 -8.40
CA PHE A 26 3.28 1.23 -8.96
C PHE A 26 2.88 -0.10 -9.59
N SER A 27 3.29 -0.32 -10.84
CA SER A 27 3.08 -1.59 -11.54
C SER A 27 4.42 -2.26 -11.80
N ASN A 28 4.49 -3.57 -11.60
CA ASN A 28 5.62 -4.39 -12.01
C ASN A 28 5.84 -4.41 -13.54
N LEU A 29 4.86 -4.00 -14.34
CA LEU A 29 4.91 -3.94 -15.81
C LEU A 29 5.71 -2.73 -16.28
N ASP A 30 5.39 -1.55 -15.74
CA ASP A 30 5.99 -0.28 -16.16
C ASP A 30 7.21 0.07 -15.30
N GLY A 31 7.28 -0.45 -14.07
CA GLY A 31 8.36 -0.17 -13.12
C GLY A 31 8.45 1.30 -12.71
N ILE A 32 7.39 2.08 -12.92
CA ILE A 32 7.35 3.53 -12.73
C ILE A 32 6.35 3.87 -11.63
N LEU A 33 6.79 4.73 -10.70
CA LEU A 33 5.94 5.37 -9.70
C LEU A 33 5.14 6.50 -10.35
N LYS A 34 3.82 6.50 -10.13
CA LYS A 34 2.92 7.53 -10.66
C LYS A 34 2.75 8.65 -9.63
N GLU A 35 3.49 9.75 -9.82
CA GLU A 35 3.54 10.88 -8.87
C GLU A 35 2.16 11.53 -8.63
N ASP A 36 1.31 11.61 -9.66
CA ASP A 36 -0.06 12.11 -9.55
C ASP A 36 -0.93 11.28 -8.59
N ILE A 37 -0.67 9.97 -8.52
CA ILE A 37 -1.34 9.08 -7.57
C ILE A 37 -0.80 9.29 -6.17
N VAL A 38 0.52 9.44 -6.03
CA VAL A 38 1.17 9.70 -4.72
C VAL A 38 0.62 10.96 -4.08
N ASP A 39 0.37 12.02 -4.86
CA ASP A 39 -0.21 13.25 -4.34
C ASP A 39 -1.69 13.07 -3.97
N ARG A 40 -2.49 12.35 -4.78
CA ARG A 40 -3.88 12.01 -4.42
C ARG A 40 -3.97 11.20 -3.12
N LEU A 41 -3.04 10.27 -2.88
CA LEU A 41 -3.04 9.50 -1.63
C LEU A 41 -2.96 10.40 -0.38
N LYS A 42 -2.21 11.52 -0.46
CA LYS A 42 -2.09 12.49 0.64
C LYS A 42 -3.39 13.29 0.88
N GLU A 43 -4.30 13.34 -0.10
CA GLU A 43 -5.59 14.03 0.04
C GLU A 43 -6.57 13.26 0.94
N GLY A 44 -6.28 11.98 1.23
CA GLY A 44 -6.95 11.19 2.26
C GLY A 44 -8.02 10.23 1.72
N GLU A 45 -8.47 9.33 2.60
CA GLU A 45 -9.51 8.29 2.40
C GLU A 45 -9.45 7.51 1.07
N CYS A 46 -8.26 7.34 0.53
CA CYS A 46 -8.03 6.53 -0.67
C CYS A 46 -6.75 5.71 -0.55
N PHE A 47 -6.69 4.65 -1.34
CA PHE A 47 -5.51 3.79 -1.45
C PHE A 47 -5.25 3.48 -2.92
N SER A 48 -4.06 3.00 -3.23
CA SER A 48 -3.74 2.51 -4.56
C SER A 48 -2.97 1.20 -4.49
N ARG A 49 -3.11 0.38 -5.53
CA ARG A 49 -2.47 -0.93 -5.60
C ARG A 49 -1.01 -0.81 -6.01
N HIS A 50 -0.16 -1.59 -5.36
CA HIS A 50 1.19 -1.91 -5.80
C HIS A 50 1.22 -3.41 -6.15
N SER A 51 1.15 -3.75 -7.42
CA SER A 51 1.12 -5.17 -7.83
C SER A 51 2.52 -5.67 -8.15
N ALA A 52 2.95 -6.72 -7.46
CA ALA A 52 4.17 -7.47 -7.71
C ALA A 52 3.85 -8.93 -8.04
N TRP A 53 4.88 -9.71 -8.40
CA TRP A 53 4.71 -11.12 -8.75
C TRP A 53 4.31 -11.98 -7.54
N ASP A 54 4.96 -11.73 -6.40
CA ASP A 54 4.83 -12.57 -5.19
C ASP A 54 3.91 -11.98 -4.12
N PHE A 55 3.49 -10.72 -4.28
CA PHE A 55 2.60 -10.05 -3.33
C PHE A 55 1.73 -8.98 -3.99
N ASN A 56 0.69 -8.57 -3.27
CA ASN A 56 -0.13 -7.41 -3.60
C ASN A 56 -0.03 -6.37 -2.48
N GLY A 57 0.46 -5.19 -2.82
CA GLY A 57 0.56 -4.02 -1.96
C GLY A 57 -0.69 -3.15 -2.01
N SER A 58 -1.12 -2.62 -0.87
CA SER A 58 -2.09 -1.54 -0.80
C SER A 58 -1.45 -0.33 -0.14
N VAL A 59 -1.16 0.70 -0.93
CA VAL A 59 -0.44 1.89 -0.50
C VAL A 59 -1.43 3.01 -0.19
N TYR A 60 -1.27 3.65 0.96
CA TYR A 60 -2.15 4.71 1.44
C TYR A 60 -1.37 5.69 2.32
N PHE A 61 -1.92 6.89 2.50
CA PHE A 61 -1.35 7.88 3.39
C PHE A 61 -2.26 8.05 4.61
N ASN A 62 -1.69 7.93 5.81
CA ASN A 62 -2.44 8.08 7.05
C ASN A 62 -1.51 8.60 8.15
N GLU A 63 -2.05 9.47 9.02
CA GLU A 63 -1.33 10.04 10.17
C GLU A 63 0.03 10.69 9.79
N GLY A 64 0.11 11.29 8.60
CA GLY A 64 1.31 11.98 8.14
C GLY A 64 2.40 11.07 7.54
N ARG A 65 2.12 9.78 7.34
CA ARG A 65 3.07 8.80 6.81
C ARG A 65 2.47 7.96 5.70
N PHE A 66 3.32 7.42 4.84
CA PHE A 66 2.93 6.40 3.88
C PHE A 66 2.93 5.03 4.54
N HIS A 67 1.94 4.24 4.16
CA HIS A 67 1.74 2.88 4.62
C HIS A 67 1.60 1.98 3.40
N GLU A 68 2.12 0.76 3.47
CA GLU A 68 1.86 -0.29 2.50
C GLU A 68 1.48 -1.58 3.20
N GLU A 69 0.25 -2.04 2.97
CA GLU A 69 -0.15 -3.38 3.36
C GLU A 69 0.37 -4.40 2.36
N VAL A 70 1.11 -5.38 2.84
CA VAL A 70 1.62 -6.48 2.02
C VAL A 70 0.73 -7.70 2.18
N TRP A 71 0.07 -8.08 1.09
CA TRP A 71 -0.82 -9.22 1.01
C TRP A 71 -0.19 -10.35 0.19
N VAL A 72 -0.11 -11.54 0.77
CA VAL A 72 0.38 -12.76 0.10
C VAL A 72 -0.67 -13.84 0.26
N TYR A 73 -1.10 -14.46 -0.84
CA TYR A 73 -2.18 -15.47 -0.85
C TYR A 73 -3.43 -15.05 -0.04
N CYS A 74 -3.93 -13.84 -0.28
CA CYS A 74 -5.10 -13.25 0.41
C CYS A 74 -4.95 -13.07 1.93
N LYS A 75 -3.74 -13.19 2.47
CA LYS A 75 -3.44 -12.95 3.87
C LYS A 75 -2.58 -11.69 4.01
N LEU A 76 -3.01 -10.78 4.89
CA LEU A 76 -2.17 -9.67 5.33
C LEU A 76 -0.97 -10.26 6.08
N VAL A 77 0.23 -10.01 5.56
CA VAL A 77 1.48 -10.49 6.16
C VAL A 77 2.11 -9.41 7.01
N GLU A 78 2.10 -8.17 6.52
CA GLU A 78 2.76 -7.04 7.17
C GLU A 78 2.18 -5.71 6.70
N VAL A 79 2.37 -4.67 7.52
CA VAL A 79 2.15 -3.27 7.14
C VAL A 79 3.48 -2.54 7.29
N LEU A 80 3.97 -1.96 6.21
CA LEU A 80 5.21 -1.20 6.16
C LEU A 80 4.90 0.30 6.26
N GLU A 81 5.78 1.06 6.90
CA GLU A 81 5.62 2.50 7.08
C GLU A 81 6.86 3.25 6.58
N GLY A 82 6.64 4.45 6.02
CA GLY A 82 7.72 5.25 5.45
C GLY A 82 7.34 6.72 5.28
N ASP A 83 8.35 7.55 5.01
CA ASP A 83 8.15 8.99 4.83
C ASP A 83 7.69 9.31 3.41
N THR A 84 8.03 8.45 2.45
CA THR A 84 7.58 8.53 1.05
C THR A 84 6.93 7.24 0.57
N ALA A 85 6.09 7.32 -0.47
CA ALA A 85 5.53 6.14 -1.12
C ALA A 85 6.63 5.22 -1.66
N MET A 86 7.74 5.79 -2.14
CA MET A 86 8.87 5.03 -2.65
C MET A 86 9.58 4.23 -1.55
N ASP A 87 9.62 4.75 -0.31
CA ASP A 87 10.24 4.03 0.82
C ASP A 87 9.48 2.74 1.13
N VAL A 88 8.14 2.81 1.23
CA VAL A 88 7.33 1.61 1.52
C VAL A 88 7.34 0.61 0.36
N ILE A 89 7.30 1.12 -0.89
CA ILE A 89 7.37 0.30 -2.10
C ILE A 89 8.71 -0.43 -2.21
N ASN A 90 9.83 0.26 -1.95
CA ASN A 90 11.15 -0.35 -1.97
C ASN A 90 11.31 -1.37 -0.86
N GLN A 91 10.84 -1.08 0.36
CA GLN A 91 10.85 -2.05 1.46
C GLN A 91 10.04 -3.31 1.11
N ALA A 92 8.83 -3.14 0.55
CA ALA A 92 7.99 -4.26 0.13
C ALA A 92 8.67 -5.10 -0.96
N ARG A 93 9.24 -4.42 -1.97
CA ARG A 93 9.95 -5.08 -3.07
C ARG A 93 11.20 -5.82 -2.59
N GLU A 94 12.02 -5.23 -1.74
CA GLU A 94 13.24 -5.85 -1.23
C GLU A 94 12.94 -7.08 -0.40
N LYS A 95 11.87 -7.04 0.40
CA LYS A 95 11.52 -8.11 1.34
C LYS A 95 10.67 -9.22 0.74
N TYR A 96 9.79 -8.90 -0.21
CA TYR A 96 8.81 -9.84 -0.75
C TYR A 96 8.85 -9.98 -2.27
N GLY A 97 9.53 -9.09 -2.99
CA GLY A 97 9.61 -9.12 -4.46
C GLY A 97 10.84 -9.85 -5.00
N GLN A 98 11.58 -10.56 -4.16
CA GLN A 98 12.70 -11.42 -4.59
C GLN A 98 12.23 -12.87 -4.69
N ALA A 99 12.11 -13.36 -5.92
CA ALA A 99 12.14 -14.78 -6.25
C ALA A 99 13.58 -15.25 -6.46
#